data_AF-A0A0D2NE36-F1
#
_entry.id   AF-A0A0D2NE36-F1
#
_cell.length_a   1.000
_cell.length_b   1.000
_cell.length_c   1.000
_cell.angle_alpha   90.00
_cell.angle_beta   90.00
_cell.angle_gamma   90.00
#
_symmetry.space_group_name_H-M   'P 1'
#
loop_
_entity.id
_entity.type
_entity.pdbx_description
1 polymer ?
#
loop_
_entity_poly.entity_id
_entity_poly.type
_entity_poly.pdbx_seq_one_letter_code
_entity_poly.pdbx_strand_id
1 'polypeptide(L)'
;MCVPNHTFWLEVCIYFVDEQILKDGMQHMGKLICSNLGARMDSEPKRWRILADVLYDLGTGLEVLSPLCPHLFLEVAGLGNFAKGMAVVAARATRLPIYSSFAKEGNLSDLFAKGEAISTLFNVVGLGVGIHLASTVCSSMQGKLIAGPLLSIIHVFSVVEEMRAAPINTLNPQRTAMIVADFLKTGKVSSPADLRYREDLLFPGRLIEDAGNVKVGRALHKVVKPSKLQEWKETFPEEKFVLSHGNKWTDMLLEHNATAEDALRGWLVAAYATSMEKSFHEPSASMLQDAYDKMNSIFTPFLNELQAKGWHTDRFLDGTGSRFAF
;
A
#
# COMPACT_ATOMS: atom_id res chain seq x y z
N MET A 1 -13.51 4.35 60.74
CA MET A 1 -13.19 4.77 59.35
C MET A 1 -11.69 4.95 59.27
N CYS A 2 -10.97 4.03 58.62
CA CYS A 2 -9.55 4.21 58.35
C CYS A 2 -9.43 5.13 57.13
N VAL A 3 -8.87 6.32 57.32
CA VAL A 3 -8.48 7.20 56.21
C VAL A 3 -7.24 6.58 55.54
N PRO A 4 -7.22 6.37 54.22
CA PRO A 4 -6.03 5.83 53.55
C PRO A 4 -4.86 6.80 53.75
N ASN A 5 -3.71 6.27 54.15
CA ASN A 5 -2.52 7.07 54.48
C ASN A 5 -1.92 7.69 53.21
N HIS A 6 -1.25 8.84 53.32
CA HIS A 6 -0.74 9.62 52.17
C HIS A 6 0.23 8.82 51.26
N THR A 7 0.92 7.83 51.82
CA THR A 7 1.79 6.88 51.12
C THR A 7 1.05 5.88 50.22
N PHE A 8 -0.17 5.46 50.59
CA PHE A 8 -1.00 4.56 49.78
C PHE A 8 -1.42 5.22 48.46
N TRP A 9 -1.80 6.49 48.50
CA TRP A 9 -2.14 7.24 47.30
C TRP A 9 -0.93 7.49 46.39
N LEU A 10 0.26 7.67 46.96
CA LEU A 10 1.51 7.79 46.22
C LEU A 10 1.87 6.50 45.49
N GLU A 11 1.76 5.35 46.15
CA GLU A 11 1.99 4.05 45.51
C GLU A 11 0.98 3.79 44.38
N VAL A 12 -0.31 4.01 44.61
CA VAL A 12 -1.36 3.87 43.58
C VAL A 12 -1.09 4.78 42.37
N CYS A 13 -0.67 6.03 42.61
CA CYS A 13 -0.28 6.94 41.54
C CYS A 13 0.95 6.46 40.76
N ILE A 14 1.97 5.92 41.44
CA ILE A 14 3.18 5.38 40.79
C ILE A 14 2.82 4.17 39.92
N TYR A 15 2.05 3.21 40.44
CA TYR A 15 1.59 2.05 39.66
C TYR A 15 0.77 2.47 38.43
N PHE A 16 -0.14 3.45 38.59
CA PHE A 16 -0.94 3.95 37.47
C PHE A 16 -0.09 4.67 36.42
N VAL A 17 0.93 5.42 36.86
CA VAL A 17 1.90 6.08 35.97
C VAL A 17 2.74 5.04 35.22
N ASP A 18 3.22 4.00 35.90
CA ASP A 18 4.03 2.94 35.27
C ASP A 18 3.23 2.14 34.23
N GLU A 19 1.97 1.81 34.53
CA GLU A 19 1.05 1.17 33.56
C GLU A 19 0.81 2.07 32.34
N GLN A 20 0.62 3.37 32.55
CA GLN A 20 0.39 4.32 31.47
C GLN A 20 1.64 4.52 30.61
N ILE A 21 2.84 4.57 31.22
CA ILE A 21 4.11 4.60 30.50
C ILE A 21 4.30 3.36 29.64
N LEU A 22 4.00 2.17 30.16
CA LEU A 22 4.12 0.94 29.37
C LEU A 22 3.12 0.90 28.21
N LYS A 23 1.87 1.31 28.48
CA LYS A 23 0.80 1.42 27.47
C LYS A 23 1.17 2.41 26.35
N ASP A 24 1.74 3.55 26.69
CA ASP A 24 2.18 4.55 25.71
C ASP A 24 3.46 4.09 24.98
N GLY A 25 4.34 3.36 25.65
CA GLY A 25 5.50 2.69 25.05
C GLY A 25 5.11 1.74 23.91
N MET A 26 4.02 0.99 24.06
CA MET A 26 3.49 0.12 23.01
C MET A 26 3.08 0.90 21.75
N GLN A 27 2.52 2.10 21.91
CA GLN A 27 2.18 2.96 20.77
C GLN A 27 3.44 3.41 20.01
N HIS A 28 4.51 3.75 20.73
CA HIS A 28 5.80 4.10 20.11
C HIS A 28 6.44 2.92 19.38
N MET A 29 6.36 1.72 19.95
CA MET A 29 6.83 0.51 19.29
C MET A 29 6.04 0.22 18.00
N GLY A 30 4.72 0.38 18.02
CA GLY A 30 3.89 0.29 16.82
C GLY A 30 4.32 1.27 15.73
N LYS A 31 4.62 2.53 16.09
CA LYS A 31 5.14 3.54 15.16
C LYS A 31 6.47 3.12 14.52
N LEU A 32 7.42 2.62 15.33
CA LEU A 32 8.74 2.21 14.87
C LEU A 32 8.70 1.00 13.93
N ILE A 33 7.87 0.00 14.24
CA ILE A 33 7.70 -1.16 13.37
C ILE A 33 7.04 -0.74 12.05
N CYS A 34 6.04 0.14 12.11
CA CYS A 34 5.32 0.60 10.95
C CYS A 34 6.18 1.50 10.04
N SER A 35 7.09 2.31 10.59
CA SER A 35 7.98 3.16 9.78
C SER A 35 8.91 2.36 8.88
N ASN A 36 9.27 1.13 9.26
CA ASN A 36 10.08 0.22 8.42
C ASN A 36 9.31 -0.31 7.19
N LEU A 37 8.01 -0.03 7.09
CA LEU A 37 7.13 -0.49 6.01
C LEU A 37 6.81 0.62 5.00
N GLY A 38 7.45 1.79 5.10
CA GLY A 38 7.18 2.97 4.28
C GLY A 38 7.19 2.70 2.77
N ALA A 39 8.19 1.97 2.26
CA ALA A 39 8.24 1.63 0.84
C ALA A 39 7.00 0.85 0.36
N ARG A 40 6.43 -0.02 1.21
CA ARG A 40 5.17 -0.73 0.89
C ARG A 40 3.97 0.21 0.89
N MET A 41 3.97 1.22 1.75
CA MET A 41 2.92 2.24 1.81
C MET A 41 2.93 3.12 0.58
N ASP A 42 4.12 3.49 0.08
CA ASP A 42 4.26 4.25 -1.17
C ASP A 42 3.79 3.42 -2.38
N SER A 43 4.13 2.13 -2.41
CA SER A 43 3.72 1.21 -3.49
C SER A 43 2.22 0.93 -3.53
N GLU A 44 1.59 0.74 -2.36
CA GLU A 44 0.18 0.34 -2.22
C GLU A 44 -0.62 1.30 -1.28
N PRO A 45 -0.71 2.60 -1.60
CA PRO A 45 -1.22 3.59 -0.66
C PRO A 45 -2.70 3.39 -0.29
N LYS A 46 -3.53 2.96 -1.25
CA LYS A 46 -4.95 2.65 -1.02
C LYS A 46 -5.14 1.57 0.03
N ARG A 47 -4.40 0.47 -0.09
CA ARG A 47 -4.46 -0.67 0.83
C ARG A 47 -3.98 -0.28 2.22
N TRP A 48 -2.86 0.44 2.29
CA TRP A 48 -2.30 0.87 3.57
C TRP A 48 -3.16 1.90 4.29
N ARG A 49 -3.89 2.75 3.55
CA ARG A 49 -4.90 3.64 4.12
C ARG A 49 -6.05 2.84 4.74
N ILE A 50 -6.63 1.88 4.02
CA ILE A 50 -7.69 1.00 4.57
C ILE A 50 -7.18 0.24 5.80
N LEU A 51 -5.97 -0.34 5.72
CA LEU A 51 -5.37 -1.05 6.85
C LEU A 51 -5.13 -0.14 8.06
N ALA A 52 -4.76 1.12 7.83
CA ALA A 52 -4.59 2.09 8.90
C ALA A 52 -5.90 2.31 9.66
N ASP A 53 -7.00 2.56 8.96
CA ASP A 53 -8.31 2.80 9.60
C ASP A 53 -8.84 1.55 10.29
N VAL A 54 -8.67 0.36 9.70
CA VAL A 54 -9.01 -0.92 10.36
C VAL A 54 -8.20 -1.12 11.63
N LEU A 55 -6.89 -0.90 11.61
CA LEU A 55 -6.04 -1.03 12.79
C LEU A 55 -6.40 0.00 13.87
N TYR A 56 -6.78 1.22 13.46
CA TYR A 56 -7.20 2.25 14.39
C TYR A 56 -8.49 1.85 15.11
N ASP A 57 -9.51 1.42 14.36
CA ASP A 57 -10.79 0.96 14.89
C ASP A 57 -10.63 -0.26 15.81
N LEU A 58 -9.83 -1.24 15.40
CA LEU A 58 -9.50 -2.40 16.24
C LEU A 58 -8.79 -1.96 17.52
N GLY A 59 -7.84 -1.03 17.42
CA GLY A 59 -7.11 -0.52 18.57
C GLY A 59 -8.02 0.21 19.57
N THR A 60 -8.94 1.04 19.07
CA THR A 60 -9.98 1.69 19.89
C THR A 60 -10.94 0.67 20.48
N GLY A 61 -11.33 -0.36 19.73
CA GLY A 61 -12.17 -1.45 20.22
C GLY A 61 -11.52 -2.21 21.38
N LEU A 62 -10.23 -2.51 21.28
CA LEU A 62 -9.47 -3.15 22.36
C LEU A 62 -9.43 -2.28 23.63
N GLU A 63 -9.27 -0.96 23.50
CA GLU A 63 -9.35 -0.07 24.67
C GLU A 63 -10.74 0.01 25.29
N VAL A 64 -11.80 -0.07 24.49
CA VAL A 64 -13.19 -0.14 25.00
C VAL A 64 -13.43 -1.46 25.74
N LEU A 65 -12.80 -2.55 25.28
CA LEU A 65 -12.91 -3.88 25.85
C LEU A 65 -12.02 -4.11 27.08
N SER A 66 -10.90 -3.37 27.22
CA SER A 66 -9.93 -3.64 28.28
C SER A 66 -10.50 -3.64 29.70
N PRO A 67 -11.51 -2.81 30.08
CA PRO A 67 -12.12 -2.87 31.41
C PRO A 67 -12.87 -4.17 31.69
N LEU A 68 -13.26 -4.93 30.65
CA LEU A 68 -13.92 -6.24 30.80
C LEU A 68 -12.93 -7.36 31.14
N CYS A 69 -11.63 -7.12 30.95
CA CYS A 69 -10.56 -8.07 31.21
C CYS A 69 -9.56 -7.46 32.22
N PRO A 70 -9.95 -7.21 33.49
CA PRO A 70 -9.09 -6.50 34.44
C PRO A 70 -7.75 -7.21 34.70
N HIS A 71 -7.72 -8.54 34.59
CA HIS A 71 -6.52 -9.36 34.73
C HIS A 71 -5.57 -9.30 33.52
N LEU A 72 -6.03 -8.77 32.38
CA LEU A 72 -5.25 -8.58 31.14
C LEU A 72 -5.36 -7.13 30.65
N PHE A 73 -5.66 -6.19 31.55
CA PHE A 73 -5.97 -4.81 31.18
C PHE A 73 -4.82 -4.18 30.40
N LEU A 74 -3.60 -4.36 30.90
CA LEU A 74 -2.38 -3.80 30.34
C LEU A 74 -2.05 -4.39 28.96
N GLU A 75 -2.24 -5.70 28.79
CA GLU A 75 -2.01 -6.41 27.53
C GLU A 75 -3.03 -5.99 26.47
N VAL A 76 -4.32 -5.95 26.82
CA VAL A 76 -5.39 -5.58 25.88
C VAL A 76 -5.29 -4.10 25.51
N ALA A 77 -5.12 -3.22 26.49
CA ALA A 77 -4.97 -1.79 26.25
C ALA A 77 -3.65 -1.45 25.54
N GLY A 78 -2.56 -2.14 25.89
CA GLY A 78 -1.25 -2.01 25.27
C GLY A 78 -1.26 -2.46 23.80
N LEU A 79 -1.91 -3.59 23.48
CA LEU A 79 -2.12 -4.05 22.10
C LEU A 79 -2.98 -3.04 21.31
N GLY A 80 -4.00 -2.47 21.95
CA GLY A 80 -4.81 -1.41 21.34
C GLY A 80 -3.99 -0.17 20.98
N ASN A 81 -3.13 0.28 21.89
CA ASN A 81 -2.20 1.39 21.65
C ASN A 81 -1.14 1.06 20.59
N PHE A 82 -0.63 -0.17 20.57
CA PHE A 82 0.27 -0.65 19.52
C PHE A 82 -0.37 -0.55 18.13
N ALA A 83 -1.59 -1.07 17.98
CA ALA A 83 -2.34 -1.03 16.73
C ALA A 83 -2.59 0.41 16.26
N LYS A 84 -3.02 1.30 17.16
CA LYS A 84 -3.16 2.74 16.87
C LYS A 84 -1.84 3.40 16.49
N GLY A 85 -0.73 2.98 17.11
CA GLY A 85 0.62 3.44 16.76
C GLY A 85 0.97 3.14 15.31
N MET A 86 0.71 1.91 14.85
CA MET A 86 0.87 1.52 13.45
C MET A 86 -0.08 2.30 12.53
N ALA A 87 -1.36 2.38 12.89
CA ALA A 87 -2.39 3.07 12.11
C ALA A 87 -2.02 4.54 11.82
N VAL A 88 -1.56 5.28 12.84
CA VAL A 88 -1.18 6.69 12.68
C VAL A 88 -0.02 6.86 11.69
N VAL A 89 0.96 5.97 11.69
CA VAL A 89 2.08 6.04 10.73
C VAL A 89 1.59 5.74 9.32
N ALA A 90 0.83 4.66 9.14
CA ALA A 90 0.30 4.27 7.84
C ALA A 90 -0.63 5.34 7.23
N ALA A 91 -1.53 5.92 8.02
CA ALA A 91 -2.41 7.00 7.58
C ALA A 91 -1.64 8.26 7.16
N ARG A 92 -0.57 8.61 7.89
CA ARG A 92 0.27 9.76 7.54
C ARG A 92 1.11 9.52 6.29
N ALA A 93 1.73 8.35 6.18
CA ALA A 93 2.58 8.00 5.05
C ALA A 93 1.79 7.95 3.73
N THR A 94 0.56 7.45 3.77
CA THR A 94 -0.30 7.32 2.58
C THR A 94 -0.97 8.63 2.15
N ARG A 95 -1.01 9.65 3.01
CA ARG A 95 -1.68 10.92 2.70
C ARG A 95 -1.06 11.64 1.51
N LEU A 96 0.27 11.77 1.47
CA LEU A 96 0.96 12.44 0.37
C LEU A 96 0.69 11.79 -1.00
N PRO A 97 0.92 10.48 -1.21
CA PRO A 97 0.67 9.86 -2.51
C PRO A 97 -0.81 9.88 -2.93
N ILE A 98 -1.74 9.88 -1.97
CA ILE A 98 -3.18 10.04 -2.27
C ILE A 98 -3.46 11.48 -2.73
N TYR A 99 -3.06 12.48 -1.96
CA TYR A 99 -3.34 13.89 -2.29
C TYR A 99 -2.63 14.33 -3.57
N SER A 100 -1.41 13.87 -3.81
CA SER A 100 -0.69 14.18 -5.05
C SER A 100 -1.41 13.69 -6.30
N SER A 101 -2.18 12.59 -6.21
CA SER A 101 -2.96 12.07 -7.35
C SER A 101 -4.12 12.97 -7.77
N PHE A 102 -4.59 13.84 -6.86
CA PHE A 102 -5.64 14.82 -7.13
C PHE A 102 -5.09 16.21 -7.44
N ALA A 103 -3.80 16.45 -7.19
CA ALA A 103 -3.17 17.74 -7.41
C ALA A 103 -3.08 18.05 -8.91
N LYS A 104 -3.31 19.31 -9.25
CA LYS A 104 -3.20 19.85 -10.60
C LYS A 104 -2.42 21.15 -10.53
N GLU A 105 -1.54 21.40 -11.50
CA GLU A 105 -0.83 22.69 -11.63
C GLU A 105 -0.09 23.12 -10.34
N GLY A 106 0.46 22.16 -9.58
CA GLY A 106 1.21 22.46 -8.36
C GLY A 106 0.37 22.89 -7.15
N ASN A 107 -0.96 22.76 -7.19
CA ASN A 107 -1.88 23.16 -6.12
C ASN A 107 -1.91 22.21 -4.89
N LEU A 108 -0.86 21.40 -4.69
CA LEU A 108 -0.84 20.36 -3.65
C LEU A 108 -1.10 20.94 -2.26
N SER A 109 -0.45 22.05 -1.91
CA SER A 109 -0.63 22.71 -0.61
C SER A 109 -2.06 23.23 -0.38
N ASP A 110 -2.75 23.73 -1.41
CA ASP A 110 -4.15 24.16 -1.34
C ASP A 110 -5.08 22.96 -1.09
N LEU A 111 -4.83 21.85 -1.79
CA LEU A 111 -5.58 20.61 -1.57
C LEU A 111 -5.41 20.10 -0.14
N PHE A 112 -4.19 20.11 0.40
CA PHE A 112 -3.93 19.75 1.80
C PHE A 112 -4.67 20.67 2.77
N ALA A 113 -4.60 21.99 2.58
CA ALA A 113 -5.28 22.95 3.45
C ALA A 113 -6.80 22.75 3.47
N LYS A 114 -7.41 22.56 2.29
CA LYS A 114 -8.85 22.29 2.15
C LYS A 114 -9.26 20.94 2.73
N GLY A 115 -8.45 19.90 2.49
CA GLY A 115 -8.66 18.57 3.04
C GLY A 115 -8.64 18.58 4.57
N GLU A 116 -7.67 19.27 5.18
CA GLU A 116 -7.60 19.47 6.63
C GLU A 116 -8.79 20.27 7.15
N ALA A 117 -9.17 21.37 6.50
CA ALA A 117 -10.33 22.17 6.93
C ALA A 117 -11.64 21.35 6.92
N ILE A 118 -11.87 20.57 5.87
CA ILE A 118 -13.03 19.67 5.77
C ILE A 118 -12.96 18.59 6.85
N SER A 119 -11.79 17.97 7.05
CA SER A 119 -11.59 16.99 8.11
C SER A 119 -11.88 17.58 9.50
N THR A 120 -11.43 18.80 9.79
CA THR A 120 -11.69 19.48 11.06
C THR A 120 -13.18 19.73 11.26
N LEU A 121 -13.89 20.22 10.23
CA LEU A 121 -15.32 20.44 10.30
C LEU A 121 -16.08 19.16 10.65
N PHE A 122 -15.81 18.07 9.94
CA PHE A 122 -16.47 16.78 10.20
C PHE A 122 -16.05 16.17 11.55
N ASN A 123 -14.82 16.41 12.03
CA ASN A 123 -14.41 16.03 13.38
C ASN A 123 -15.24 16.75 14.45
N VAL A 124 -15.52 18.04 14.29
CA VAL A 124 -16.37 18.80 15.23
C VAL A 124 -17.81 18.27 15.23
N VAL A 125 -18.38 18.02 14.04
CA VAL A 125 -19.71 17.43 13.91
C VAL A 125 -19.74 16.04 14.55
N GLY A 126 -18.76 15.20 14.24
CA GLY A 126 -18.62 13.85 14.77
C GLY A 126 -18.46 13.83 16.29
N LEU A 127 -17.74 14.79 16.86
CA LEU A 127 -17.62 14.94 18.31
C LEU A 127 -18.97 15.26 18.96
N GLY A 128 -19.75 16.17 18.37
CA GLY A 128 -21.10 16.50 18.85
C GLY A 128 -22.03 15.29 18.86
N VAL A 129 -22.06 14.53 17.74
CA VAL A 129 -22.82 13.28 17.63
C VAL A 129 -22.30 12.23 18.62
N GLY A 130 -20.98 12.10 18.75
CA GLY A 130 -20.32 11.16 19.65
C GLY A 130 -20.63 11.42 21.12
N ILE A 131 -20.62 12.68 21.57
CA ILE A 131 -21.02 13.07 22.93
C ILE A 131 -22.49 12.70 23.18
N HIS A 132 -23.38 13.01 22.24
CA HIS A 132 -24.79 12.65 22.38
C HIS A 132 -24.98 11.13 22.49
N LEU A 133 -24.30 10.35 21.63
CA LEU A 133 -24.34 8.89 21.67
C LEU A 133 -23.75 8.32 22.96
N ALA A 134 -22.64 8.90 23.45
CA ALA A 134 -22.00 8.56 24.72
C ALA A 134 -22.95 8.76 25.91
N SER A 135 -23.71 9.84 25.91
CA SER A 135 -24.68 10.15 26.98
C SER A 135 -25.97 9.30 26.93
N THR A 136 -26.23 8.61 25.81
CA THR A 136 -27.46 7.84 25.58
C THR A 136 -27.17 6.34 25.48
N VAL A 137 -27.03 5.81 24.27
CA VAL A 137 -26.87 4.36 24.00
C VAL A 137 -25.58 3.83 24.62
N CYS A 138 -24.49 4.58 24.50
CA CYS A 138 -23.15 4.19 24.99
C CYS A 138 -22.92 4.50 26.48
N SER A 139 -23.96 4.87 27.22
CA SER A 139 -23.90 4.96 28.70
C SER A 139 -23.69 3.58 29.33
N SER A 140 -24.18 2.52 28.68
CA SER A 140 -23.98 1.13 29.08
C SER A 140 -22.86 0.45 28.29
N MET A 141 -22.22 -0.56 28.89
CA MET A 141 -21.21 -1.36 28.18
C MET A 141 -21.83 -2.11 26.99
N GLN A 142 -23.01 -2.71 27.16
CA GLN A 142 -23.72 -3.40 26.08
C GLN A 142 -23.97 -2.46 24.88
N GLY A 143 -24.37 -1.22 25.14
CA GLY A 143 -24.56 -0.23 24.09
C GLY A 143 -23.26 0.10 23.35
N LYS A 144 -22.13 0.23 24.05
CA LYS A 144 -20.80 0.40 23.42
C LYS A 144 -20.43 -0.79 22.52
N LEU A 145 -20.70 -2.01 22.98
CA LEU A 145 -20.41 -3.25 22.24
C LEU A 145 -21.27 -3.44 21.00
N ILE A 146 -22.43 -2.76 20.91
CA ILE A 146 -23.28 -2.76 19.72
C ILE A 146 -22.91 -1.58 18.82
N ALA A 147 -22.90 -0.36 19.36
CA ALA A 147 -22.67 0.86 18.60
C ALA A 147 -21.26 0.94 18.02
N GLY A 148 -20.23 0.54 18.78
CA GLY A 148 -18.84 0.59 18.34
C GLY A 148 -18.57 -0.21 17.06
N PRO A 149 -18.85 -1.53 17.04
CA PRO A 149 -18.69 -2.34 15.84
C PRO A 149 -19.53 -1.87 14.65
N LEU A 150 -20.78 -1.43 14.87
CA LEU A 150 -21.61 -0.89 13.80
C LEU A 150 -21.00 0.36 13.16
N LEU A 151 -20.54 1.31 13.99
CA LEU A 151 -19.86 2.51 13.50
C LEU A 151 -18.56 2.17 12.79
N SER A 152 -17.78 1.22 13.30
CA SER A 152 -16.54 0.76 12.68
C SER A 152 -16.79 0.11 11.32
N ILE A 153 -17.84 -0.71 11.16
CA ILE A 153 -18.20 -1.29 9.86
C ILE A 153 -18.54 -0.19 8.85
N ILE A 154 -19.34 0.80 9.25
CA ILE A 154 -19.70 1.93 8.39
C ILE A 154 -18.45 2.75 8.02
N HIS A 155 -17.58 3.01 8.99
CA HIS A 155 -16.33 3.73 8.80
C HIS A 155 -15.41 3.03 7.80
N VAL A 156 -15.09 1.75 8.03
CA VAL A 156 -14.24 0.95 7.14
C VAL A 156 -14.84 0.84 5.75
N PHE A 157 -16.15 0.61 5.63
CA PHE A 157 -16.83 0.59 4.33
C PHE A 157 -16.67 1.91 3.58
N SER A 158 -16.86 3.04 4.27
CA SER A 158 -16.71 4.38 3.67
C SER A 158 -15.29 4.63 3.19
N VAL A 159 -14.27 4.23 3.98
CA VAL A 159 -12.86 4.32 3.60
C VAL A 159 -12.53 3.43 2.41
N VAL A 160 -13.08 2.21 2.34
CA VAL A 160 -12.89 1.33 1.18
C VAL A 160 -13.42 1.98 -0.09
N GLU A 161 -14.64 2.53 -0.05
CA GLU A 161 -15.22 3.21 -1.21
C GLU A 161 -14.47 4.51 -1.57
N GLU A 162 -13.99 5.28 -0.58
CA GLU A 162 -13.10 6.44 -0.77
C GLU A 162 -11.83 6.02 -1.53
N MET A 163 -11.16 4.95 -1.08
CA MET A 163 -9.92 4.47 -1.68
C MET A 163 -10.13 3.86 -3.06
N ARG A 164 -11.27 3.20 -3.32
CA ARG A 164 -11.64 2.72 -4.66
C ARG A 164 -11.85 3.87 -5.64
N ALA A 165 -12.36 5.01 -5.18
CA ALA A 165 -12.56 6.19 -6.00
C ALA A 165 -11.29 7.04 -6.24
N ALA A 166 -10.20 6.81 -5.50
CA ALA A 166 -8.96 7.58 -5.64
C ALA A 166 -8.19 7.19 -6.93
N PRO A 167 -7.88 8.12 -7.85
CA PRO A 167 -7.20 7.81 -9.11
C PRO A 167 -5.67 7.91 -8.96
N ILE A 168 -5.05 6.98 -8.23
CA ILE A 168 -3.60 7.00 -7.99
C ILE A 168 -2.84 6.85 -9.32
N ASN A 169 -1.94 7.80 -9.58
CA ASN A 169 -1.29 7.99 -10.88
C ASN A 169 0.20 7.62 -10.91
N THR A 170 0.73 7.03 -9.83
CA THR A 170 2.07 6.43 -9.82
C THR A 170 2.06 5.01 -10.45
N LEU A 171 3.22 4.39 -10.66
CA LEU A 171 3.29 3.01 -11.16
C LEU A 171 3.77 2.07 -10.05
N ASN A 172 3.00 1.00 -9.83
CA ASN A 172 3.38 -0.16 -9.01
C ASN A 172 3.23 -1.44 -9.86
N PRO A 173 3.64 -2.62 -9.36
CA PRO A 173 3.52 -3.87 -10.11
C PRO A 173 2.09 -4.17 -10.61
N GLN A 174 1.08 -3.96 -9.79
CA GLN A 174 -0.31 -4.26 -10.14
C GLN A 174 -0.85 -3.32 -11.24
N ARG A 175 -0.73 -2.01 -11.05
CA ARG A 175 -1.18 -0.99 -12.01
C ARG A 175 -0.44 -1.14 -13.34
N THR A 176 0.87 -1.42 -13.29
CA THR A 176 1.68 -1.67 -14.49
C THR A 176 1.19 -2.89 -15.25
N ALA A 177 0.96 -4.01 -14.56
CA ALA A 177 0.42 -5.20 -15.18
C ALA A 177 -0.96 -4.96 -15.83
N MET A 178 -1.84 -4.20 -15.17
CA MET A 178 -3.15 -3.87 -15.72
C MET A 178 -3.05 -2.99 -16.97
N ILE A 179 -2.18 -1.98 -16.96
CA ILE A 179 -1.93 -1.09 -18.09
C ILE A 179 -1.40 -1.87 -19.29
N VAL A 180 -0.40 -2.73 -19.06
CA VAL A 180 0.20 -3.56 -20.12
C VAL A 180 -0.82 -4.54 -20.68
N ALA A 181 -1.62 -5.21 -19.83
CA ALA A 181 -2.68 -6.09 -20.29
C ALA A 181 -3.72 -5.36 -21.16
N ASP A 182 -4.18 -4.18 -20.74
CA ASP A 182 -5.14 -3.38 -21.53
C ASP A 182 -4.56 -2.94 -22.86
N PHE A 183 -3.30 -2.48 -22.87
CA PHE A 183 -2.60 -2.06 -24.07
C PHE A 183 -2.43 -3.21 -25.06
N LEU A 184 -2.01 -4.39 -24.60
CA LEU A 184 -1.85 -5.56 -25.48
C LEU A 184 -3.17 -6.05 -26.06
N LYS A 185 -4.27 -5.92 -25.32
CA LYS A 185 -5.60 -6.34 -25.78
C LYS A 185 -6.26 -5.34 -26.72
N THR A 186 -6.12 -4.04 -26.45
CA THR A 186 -6.94 -2.99 -27.09
C THR A 186 -6.13 -2.00 -27.92
N GLY A 187 -4.80 -2.00 -27.79
CA GLY A 187 -3.92 -0.98 -28.37
C GLY A 187 -4.05 0.39 -27.71
N LYS A 188 -4.71 0.50 -26.55
CA LYS A 188 -4.97 1.76 -25.83
C LYS A 188 -4.51 1.69 -24.40
N VAL A 189 -4.08 2.83 -23.86
CA VAL A 189 -3.66 2.96 -22.47
C VAL A 189 -4.81 3.50 -21.60
N SER A 190 -5.14 2.74 -20.54
CA SER A 190 -6.11 3.15 -19.53
C SER A 190 -5.56 4.28 -18.65
N SER A 191 -6.38 5.29 -18.33
CA SER A 191 -6.00 6.36 -17.40
C SER A 191 -6.10 5.90 -15.93
N PRO A 192 -5.50 6.63 -14.96
CA PRO A 192 -5.71 6.36 -13.54
C PRO A 192 -7.19 6.36 -13.14
N ALA A 193 -8.00 7.19 -13.80
CA ALA A 193 -9.45 7.25 -13.57
C ALA A 193 -10.19 6.00 -14.07
N ASP A 194 -9.71 5.37 -15.15
CA ASP A 194 -10.29 4.15 -15.71
C ASP A 194 -9.91 2.91 -14.89
N LEU A 195 -8.71 2.91 -14.28
CA LEU A 195 -8.20 1.77 -13.50
C LEU A 195 -8.64 1.77 -12.03
N ARG A 196 -9.00 2.91 -11.43
CA ARG A 196 -9.19 3.07 -9.98
C ARG A 196 -10.08 2.02 -9.30
N TYR A 197 -11.13 1.55 -9.99
CA TYR A 197 -12.09 0.57 -9.47
C TYR A 197 -11.74 -0.90 -9.78
N ARG A 198 -10.75 -1.13 -10.64
CA ARG A 198 -10.29 -2.45 -11.07
C ARG A 198 -9.13 -2.99 -10.23
N GLU A 199 -8.49 -2.13 -9.44
CA GLU A 199 -7.44 -2.53 -8.50
C GLU A 199 -8.00 -3.47 -7.42
N ASP A 200 -7.29 -4.57 -7.18
CA ASP A 200 -7.54 -5.48 -6.06
C ASP A 200 -6.82 -4.94 -4.81
N LEU A 201 -7.59 -4.37 -3.89
CA LEU A 201 -7.08 -3.75 -2.66
C LEU A 201 -6.76 -4.78 -1.57
N LEU A 202 -7.29 -6.01 -1.67
CA LEU A 202 -7.09 -7.07 -0.68
C LEU A 202 -5.85 -7.91 -1.02
N PHE A 203 -5.71 -8.26 -2.30
CA PHE A 203 -4.67 -9.15 -2.81
C PHE A 203 -3.90 -8.54 -4.00
N PRO A 204 -3.09 -7.49 -3.78
CA PRO A 204 -2.36 -6.79 -4.86
C PRO A 204 -1.31 -7.66 -5.57
N GLY A 205 -0.94 -8.81 -5.01
CA GLY A 205 0.04 -9.74 -5.57
C GLY A 205 -0.49 -10.70 -6.63
N ARG A 206 -1.74 -10.54 -7.09
CA ARG A 206 -2.32 -11.39 -8.12
C ARG A 206 -1.62 -11.15 -9.47
N LEU A 207 -1.09 -12.23 -10.05
CA LEU A 207 -0.47 -12.18 -11.38
C LEU A 207 -1.54 -11.98 -12.45
N ILE A 208 -1.20 -11.16 -13.45
CA ILE A 208 -2.06 -10.90 -14.61
C ILE A 208 -1.44 -11.63 -15.80
N GLU A 209 -2.14 -12.67 -16.25
CA GLU A 209 -1.66 -13.56 -17.31
C GLU A 209 -1.43 -12.83 -18.63
N ASP A 210 -2.34 -11.92 -18.98
CA ASP A 210 -2.25 -11.09 -20.18
C ASP A 210 -1.12 -10.06 -20.13
N ALA A 211 -0.47 -9.91 -18.97
CA ALA A 211 0.70 -9.06 -18.77
C ALA A 211 1.95 -9.89 -18.44
N GLY A 212 2.02 -11.14 -18.91
CA GLY A 212 3.20 -12.00 -18.80
C GLY A 212 3.45 -12.58 -17.41
N ASN A 213 2.46 -12.56 -16.51
CA ASN A 213 2.58 -13.09 -15.14
C ASN A 213 3.84 -12.58 -14.43
N VAL A 214 4.16 -11.30 -14.52
CA VAL A 214 5.44 -10.79 -14.00
C VAL A 214 5.40 -10.59 -12.48
N LYS A 215 6.48 -10.99 -11.81
CA LYS A 215 6.71 -10.78 -10.38
C LYS A 215 7.98 -9.97 -10.15
N VAL A 216 7.86 -8.84 -9.45
CA VAL A 216 9.01 -7.96 -9.15
C VAL A 216 9.55 -8.21 -7.76
N GLY A 217 10.85 -7.94 -7.59
CA GLY A 217 11.40 -7.63 -6.28
C GLY A 217 11.85 -8.85 -5.47
N ARG A 218 11.98 -10.00 -6.11
CA ARG A 218 12.59 -11.20 -5.50
C ARG A 218 14.11 -11.03 -5.43
N ALA A 219 14.74 -11.63 -4.42
CA ALA A 219 16.18 -11.52 -4.22
C ALA A 219 16.97 -12.14 -5.40
N LEU A 220 17.96 -11.41 -5.93
CA LEU A 220 18.77 -11.78 -7.11
C LEU A 220 19.26 -13.24 -7.06
N HIS A 221 19.87 -13.65 -5.95
CA HIS A 221 20.43 -14.99 -5.76
C HIS A 221 19.39 -16.13 -5.83
N LYS A 222 18.09 -15.83 -5.67
CA LYS A 222 17.01 -16.81 -5.78
C LYS A 222 16.45 -16.93 -7.20
N VAL A 223 16.75 -15.97 -8.07
CA VAL A 223 16.07 -15.80 -9.36
C VAL A 223 17.01 -16.03 -10.55
N VAL A 224 18.24 -15.53 -10.49
CA VAL A 224 19.18 -15.56 -11.62
C VAL A 224 20.56 -16.04 -11.15
N LYS A 225 21.16 -16.96 -11.91
CA LYS A 225 22.57 -17.37 -11.72
C LYS A 225 23.49 -16.26 -12.26
N PRO A 226 24.66 -16.01 -11.65
CA PRO A 226 25.59 -14.96 -12.12
C PRO A 226 25.94 -15.05 -13.62
N SER A 227 26.07 -16.26 -14.16
CA SER A 227 26.35 -16.46 -15.60
C SER A 227 25.24 -15.96 -16.51
N LYS A 228 23.97 -16.20 -16.14
CA LYS A 228 22.80 -15.70 -16.90
C LYS A 228 22.65 -14.19 -16.81
N LEU A 229 23.06 -13.61 -15.68
CA LEU A 229 23.05 -12.16 -15.50
C LEU A 229 24.07 -11.49 -16.44
N GLN A 230 25.24 -12.11 -16.61
CA GLN A 230 26.27 -11.63 -17.52
C GLN A 230 25.83 -11.75 -18.98
N GLU A 231 25.29 -12.90 -19.39
CA GLU A 231 24.72 -13.13 -20.72
C GLU A 231 23.62 -12.11 -21.06
N TRP A 232 22.74 -11.80 -20.09
CA TRP A 232 21.70 -10.78 -20.26
C TRP A 232 22.30 -9.40 -20.56
N LYS A 233 23.34 -9.01 -19.82
CA LYS A 233 24.02 -7.72 -20.00
C LYS A 233 24.75 -7.62 -21.34
N GLU A 234 25.29 -8.74 -21.83
CA GLU A 234 25.90 -8.81 -23.17
C GLU A 234 24.85 -8.68 -24.27
N THR A 235 23.63 -9.19 -24.04
CA THR A 235 22.52 -9.15 -25.01
C THR A 235 21.77 -7.82 -25.01
N PHE A 236 21.51 -7.25 -23.82
CA PHE A 236 20.72 -6.03 -23.63
C PHE A 236 21.48 -5.02 -22.77
N PRO A 237 22.56 -4.41 -23.29
CA PRO A 237 23.47 -3.59 -22.48
C PRO A 237 22.85 -2.30 -21.94
N GLU A 238 21.81 -1.78 -22.60
CA GLU A 238 21.14 -0.52 -22.25
C GLU A 238 19.99 -0.71 -21.24
N GLU A 239 19.57 -1.96 -20.98
CA GLU A 239 18.38 -2.24 -20.18
C GLU A 239 18.71 -2.44 -18.70
N LYS A 240 17.97 -1.74 -17.83
CA LYS A 240 18.13 -1.78 -16.37
C LYS A 240 17.24 -2.82 -15.70
N PHE A 241 16.77 -3.80 -16.46
CA PHE A 241 15.95 -4.90 -15.97
C PHE A 241 16.48 -6.23 -16.48
N VAL A 242 16.20 -7.29 -15.73
CA VAL A 242 16.56 -8.67 -16.09
C VAL A 242 15.33 -9.54 -15.92
N LEU A 243 15.02 -10.34 -16.94
CA LEU A 243 13.90 -11.28 -16.88
C LEU A 243 14.39 -12.71 -16.67
N SER A 244 13.72 -13.43 -15.78
CA SER A 244 13.91 -14.86 -15.57
C SER A 244 12.57 -15.56 -15.75
N HIS A 245 12.40 -16.27 -16.86
CA HIS A 245 11.18 -17.02 -17.14
C HIS A 245 11.17 -18.31 -16.32
N GLY A 246 10.18 -18.46 -15.45
CA GLY A 246 9.87 -19.70 -14.74
C GLY A 246 8.59 -20.34 -15.26
N ASN A 247 8.32 -21.58 -14.84
CA ASN A 247 7.18 -22.36 -15.36
C ASN A 247 5.78 -21.77 -15.09
N LYS A 248 5.65 -20.83 -14.13
CA LYS A 248 4.35 -20.25 -13.72
C LYS A 248 4.30 -18.73 -13.84
N TRP A 249 5.45 -18.07 -13.84
CA TRP A 249 5.55 -16.62 -13.81
C TRP A 249 6.94 -16.20 -14.26
N THR A 250 7.07 -14.96 -14.68
CA THR A 250 8.34 -14.36 -15.08
C THR A 250 8.81 -13.43 -13.97
N ASP A 251 10.03 -13.63 -13.48
CA ASP A 251 10.61 -12.68 -12.54
C ASP A 251 11.23 -11.51 -13.27
N MET A 252 10.96 -10.31 -12.78
CA MET A 252 11.66 -9.12 -13.20
C MET A 252 12.49 -8.58 -12.04
N LEU A 253 13.79 -8.50 -12.27
CA LEU A 253 14.72 -7.83 -11.39
C LEU A 253 15.04 -6.46 -11.98
N LEU A 254 15.10 -5.45 -11.12
CA LEU A 254 15.40 -4.07 -11.51
C LEU A 254 16.73 -3.65 -10.90
N GLU A 255 17.52 -2.90 -11.66
CA GLU A 255 18.70 -2.23 -11.13
C GLU A 255 18.31 -1.14 -10.12
N HIS A 256 19.25 -0.76 -9.25
CA HIS A 256 19.01 0.22 -8.21
C HIS A 256 18.51 1.58 -8.76
N ASN A 257 19.04 2.03 -9.89
CA ASN A 257 18.69 3.27 -10.57
C ASN A 257 17.61 3.11 -11.66
N ALA A 258 16.92 1.96 -11.72
CA ALA A 258 15.84 1.73 -12.67
C ALA A 258 14.63 2.64 -12.39
N THR A 259 14.10 3.21 -13.46
CA THR A 259 12.92 4.08 -13.50
C THR A 259 11.65 3.28 -13.79
N ALA A 260 10.50 3.94 -13.88
CA ALA A 260 9.27 3.27 -14.32
C ALA A 260 9.31 2.88 -15.80
N GLU A 261 10.06 3.63 -16.61
CA GLU A 261 10.25 3.29 -18.03
C GLU A 261 10.97 1.96 -18.19
N ASP A 262 12.04 1.73 -17.42
CA ASP A 262 12.77 0.46 -17.41
C ASP A 262 11.86 -0.71 -16.97
N ALA A 263 11.03 -0.50 -15.95
CA ALA A 263 10.06 -1.49 -15.49
C ALA A 263 8.98 -1.79 -16.54
N LEU A 264 8.49 -0.77 -17.26
CA LEU A 264 7.51 -0.92 -18.33
C LEU A 264 8.09 -1.67 -19.53
N ARG A 265 9.34 -1.36 -19.92
CA ARG A 265 10.07 -2.10 -20.96
C ARG A 265 10.15 -3.58 -20.61
N GLY A 266 10.60 -3.91 -19.40
CA GLY A 266 10.67 -5.30 -18.94
C GLY A 266 9.32 -6.01 -18.91
N TRP A 267 8.26 -5.30 -18.52
CA TRP A 267 6.90 -5.85 -18.54
C TRP A 267 6.40 -6.15 -19.96
N LEU A 268 6.65 -5.25 -20.91
CA LEU A 268 6.27 -5.42 -22.30
C LEU A 268 7.03 -6.58 -22.93
N VAL A 269 8.35 -6.70 -22.70
CA VAL A 269 9.14 -7.85 -23.17
C VAL A 269 8.59 -9.15 -22.60
N ALA A 270 8.35 -9.22 -21.29
CA ALA A 270 7.80 -10.43 -20.66
C ALA A 270 6.41 -10.79 -21.22
N ALA A 271 5.55 -9.80 -21.43
CA ALA A 271 4.21 -10.03 -21.94
C ALA A 271 4.20 -10.43 -23.43
N TYR A 272 5.06 -9.85 -24.26
CA TYR A 272 5.24 -10.29 -25.65
C TYR A 272 5.84 -11.69 -25.74
N ALA A 273 6.86 -11.99 -24.95
CA ALA A 273 7.45 -13.33 -24.90
C ALA A 273 6.40 -14.39 -24.53
N THR A 274 5.58 -14.11 -23.50
CA THR A 274 4.47 -14.99 -23.09
C THR A 274 3.42 -15.16 -24.21
N SER A 275 3.08 -14.08 -24.92
CA SER A 275 2.14 -14.14 -26.05
C SER A 275 2.69 -14.95 -27.24
N MET A 276 4.00 -14.86 -27.49
CA MET A 276 4.68 -15.60 -28.56
C MET A 276 4.78 -17.08 -28.22
N GLU A 277 5.12 -17.44 -26.98
CA GLU A 277 5.19 -18.82 -26.51
C GLU A 277 3.85 -19.55 -26.65
N LYS A 278 2.74 -18.88 -26.30
CA LYS A 278 1.38 -19.39 -26.52
C LYS A 278 1.04 -19.66 -27.98
N SER A 279 1.69 -18.94 -28.90
CA SER A 279 1.41 -19.04 -30.34
C SER A 279 2.28 -20.09 -31.04
N PHE A 280 3.50 -20.33 -30.56
CA PHE A 280 4.50 -21.14 -31.27
C PHE A 280 4.83 -22.50 -30.64
N HIS A 281 4.25 -22.87 -29.49
CA HIS A 281 4.38 -24.18 -28.81
C HIS A 281 5.81 -24.65 -28.43
N GLU A 282 6.89 -24.08 -28.98
CA GLU A 282 8.28 -24.35 -28.61
C GLU A 282 9.02 -23.05 -28.24
N PRO A 283 9.78 -23.03 -27.13
CA PRO A 283 10.60 -21.89 -26.79
C PRO A 283 11.85 -21.81 -27.68
N SER A 284 11.90 -20.85 -28.60
CA SER A 284 13.13 -20.56 -29.34
C SER A 284 13.99 -19.54 -28.59
N ALA A 285 15.32 -19.64 -28.74
CA ALA A 285 16.25 -18.63 -28.25
C ALA A 285 16.04 -17.24 -28.90
N SER A 286 15.37 -17.19 -30.07
CA SER A 286 15.03 -15.93 -30.74
C SER A 286 13.80 -15.24 -30.14
N MET A 287 12.91 -15.94 -29.42
CA MET A 287 11.65 -15.34 -28.97
C MET A 287 11.86 -14.14 -28.05
N LEU A 288 12.88 -14.18 -27.19
CA LEU A 288 13.17 -13.07 -26.30
C LEU A 288 13.67 -11.85 -27.07
N GLN A 289 14.48 -12.08 -28.11
CA GLN A 289 14.93 -11.04 -29.02
C GLN A 289 13.77 -10.47 -29.84
N ASP A 290 12.91 -11.33 -30.39
CA ASP A 290 11.72 -10.93 -31.14
C ASP A 290 10.76 -10.10 -30.26
N ALA A 291 10.58 -10.48 -29.00
CA ALA A 291 9.81 -9.74 -28.01
C ALA A 291 10.45 -8.38 -27.67
N TYR A 292 11.78 -8.34 -27.58
CA TYR A 292 12.54 -7.12 -27.35
C TYR A 292 12.42 -6.13 -28.52
N ASP A 293 12.59 -6.60 -29.75
CA ASP A 293 12.46 -5.79 -30.96
C ASP A 293 11.04 -5.24 -31.11
N LYS A 294 10.03 -6.07 -30.81
CA LYS A 294 8.63 -5.63 -30.79
C LYS A 294 8.38 -4.56 -29.74
N MET A 295 8.89 -4.74 -28.51
CA MET A 295 8.80 -3.74 -27.45
C MET A 295 9.42 -2.41 -27.89
N ASN A 296 10.64 -2.43 -28.46
CA ASN A 296 11.31 -1.22 -28.93
C ASN A 296 10.51 -0.47 -30.01
N SER A 297 9.85 -1.20 -30.91
CA SER A 297 9.04 -0.59 -31.97
C SER A 297 7.80 0.18 -31.45
N ILE A 298 7.28 -0.19 -30.28
CA ILE A 298 6.04 0.37 -29.72
C ILE A 298 6.24 1.19 -28.44
N PHE A 299 7.44 1.17 -27.85
CA PHE A 299 7.67 1.75 -26.53
C PHE A 299 7.45 3.27 -26.50
N THR A 300 7.99 4.01 -27.46
CA THR A 300 7.83 5.47 -27.53
C THR A 300 6.37 5.91 -27.67
N PRO A 301 5.56 5.40 -28.62
CA PRO A 301 4.15 5.78 -28.68
C PRO A 301 3.37 5.34 -27.44
N PHE A 302 3.66 4.16 -26.89
CA PHE A 302 3.05 3.70 -25.63
C PHE A 302 3.37 4.64 -24.46
N LEU A 303 4.63 5.04 -24.28
CA LEU A 303 5.07 5.93 -23.21
C LEU A 303 4.44 7.32 -23.34
N ASN A 304 4.38 7.86 -24.56
CA ASN A 304 3.75 9.15 -24.82
C ASN A 304 2.25 9.11 -24.49
N GLU A 305 1.54 8.04 -24.87
CA GLU A 305 0.13 7.87 -24.51
C GLU A 305 -0.05 7.75 -22.99
N LEU A 306 0.82 6.98 -22.33
CA LEU A 306 0.83 6.79 -20.87
C LEU A 306 0.98 8.12 -20.12
N GLN A 307 1.95 8.94 -20.51
CA GLN A 307 2.17 10.28 -19.95
C GLN A 307 1.00 11.22 -20.26
N ALA A 308 0.47 11.20 -21.49
CA ALA A 308 -0.69 12.00 -21.87
C ALA A 308 -1.98 11.64 -21.09
N LYS A 309 -2.09 10.39 -20.62
CA LYS A 309 -3.17 9.91 -19.75
C LYS A 309 -2.97 10.28 -18.27
N GLY A 310 -1.86 10.93 -17.93
CA GLY A 310 -1.59 11.47 -16.59
C GLY A 310 -0.84 10.54 -15.65
N TRP A 311 -0.18 9.50 -16.15
CA TRP A 311 0.67 8.62 -15.35
C TRP A 311 2.06 9.22 -15.11
N HIS A 312 2.56 9.07 -13.88
CA HIS A 312 3.94 9.41 -13.53
C HIS A 312 4.89 8.25 -13.89
N THR A 313 5.85 8.52 -14.77
CA THR A 313 6.82 7.53 -15.28
C THR A 313 8.24 7.73 -14.73
N ASP A 314 8.45 8.73 -13.88
CA ASP A 314 9.74 9.04 -13.27
C ASP A 314 10.16 8.01 -12.23
N ARG A 315 9.19 7.39 -11.53
CA ARG A 315 9.45 6.47 -10.43
C ARG A 315 8.56 5.24 -10.47
N PHE A 316 9.19 4.08 -10.30
CA PHE A 316 8.51 2.81 -10.09
C PHE A 316 8.50 2.45 -8.61
N LEU A 317 7.32 2.16 -8.06
CA LEU A 317 7.13 1.85 -6.66
C LEU A 317 6.93 0.33 -6.49
N ASP A 318 8.03 -0.41 -6.43
CA ASP A 318 8.08 -1.87 -6.25
C ASP A 318 8.07 -2.32 -4.78
N GLY A 319 7.87 -1.39 -3.85
CA GLY A 319 7.71 -1.69 -2.43
C GLY A 319 9.01 -2.17 -1.78
N THR A 320 9.01 -3.38 -1.21
CA THR A 320 10.23 -4.01 -0.67
C THR A 320 10.98 -4.81 -1.73
N GLY A 321 10.88 -4.40 -3.00
CA GLY A 321 11.55 -5.07 -4.08
C GLY A 321 13.06 -5.07 -3.89
N SER A 322 13.68 -6.24 -3.97
CA SER A 322 15.15 -6.33 -4.01
C SER A 322 15.61 -5.82 -5.36
N ARG A 323 16.21 -4.63 -5.37
CA ARG A 323 16.96 -4.12 -6.52
C ARG A 323 18.40 -4.59 -6.43
N PHE A 324 19.04 -4.81 -7.57
CA PHE A 324 20.44 -5.20 -7.63
C PHE A 324 21.30 -4.03 -8.09
N ALA A 325 22.58 -4.09 -7.76
CA ALA A 325 23.61 -3.22 -8.31
C ALA A 325 24.71 -4.11 -8.87
N PHE A 326 25.27 -3.71 -10.00
CA PHE A 326 26.47 -4.31 -10.56
C PHE A 326 27.72 -3.78 -9.85
#